data_AF-T1AZ59-F1
#
_entry.id   AF-T1AZ59-F1
#
_cell.length_a   1.000
_cell.length_b   1.000
_cell.length_c   1.000
_cell.angle_alpha   90.00
_cell.angle_beta   90.00
_cell.angle_gamma   90.00
#
_symmetry.space_group_name_H-M   'P 1'
#
loop_
_entity.id
_entity.type
_entity.pdbx_description
1 polymer ?
#
loop_
_entity_poly.entity_id
_entity_poly.type
_entity_poly.pdbx_seq_one_letter_code
_entity_poly.pdbx_strand_id
1 'polypeptide(L)' 'MKLYLPLLGFLAVVGLFGFGLWWNSGHNTTLVPSPLIGKPAPDWKLPLLYQPTQTLDKTAMLGRPYLI' A
#
# COMPACT_ATOMS: atom_id res chain seq x y z
N MET A 1 -18.50 -46.43 -0.42
CA MET A 1 -17.87 -45.36 0.37
C MET A 1 -16.54 -44.85 -0.17
N LYS A 2 -15.69 -45.70 -0.79
CA LYS A 2 -14.36 -45.31 -1.34
C LYS A 2 -14.39 -44.24 -2.45
N LEU A 3 -15.50 -44.12 -3.21
CA LEU A 3 -15.61 -43.18 -4.35
C LEU A 3 -15.89 -41.72 -3.92
N TYR A 4 -16.51 -41.51 -2.75
CA TYR A 4 -16.88 -40.17 -2.28
C TYR A 4 -15.75 -39.46 -1.53
N LEU A 5 -14.78 -40.22 -1.01
CA LEU A 5 -13.63 -39.67 -0.31
C LEU A 5 -12.77 -38.73 -1.19
N PRO A 6 -12.42 -39.08 -2.45
CA PRO A 6 -11.71 -38.14 -3.33
C PRO A 6 -12.57 -36.93 -3.70
N LEU A 7 -13.89 -37.10 -3.86
CA LEU A 7 -14.80 -35.98 -4.15
C LEU A 7 -14.86 -34.97 -2.99
N LEU A 8 -14.95 -35.46 -1.75
CA LEU A 8 -14.94 -34.60 -0.56
C LEU A 8 -13.62 -33.80 -0.47
N GLY A 9 -12.49 -34.46 -0.75
CA GLY A 9 -11.19 -33.80 -0.78
C GLY A 9 -11.12 -32.70 -1.84
N PHE A 10 -11.63 -32.97 -3.04
CA PHE A 10 -11.71 -31.96 -4.10
C PHE A 10 -12.60 -30.77 -3.70
N LEU A 11 -13.79 -31.03 -3.14
CA LEU A 11 -14.69 -29.97 -2.67
C LEU A 11 -14.07 -29.13 -1.56
N ALA A 12 -13.27 -29.73 -0.66
CA ALA A 12 -12.54 -28.99 0.35
C ALA A 12 -11.51 -28.02 -0.28
N VAL A 13 -10.75 -28.46 -1.28
CA VAL A 13 -9.79 -27.60 -1.99
C VAL A 13 -10.50 -26.47 -2.74
N VAL A 14 -11.60 -26.76 -3.44
CA VAL A 14 -12.42 -25.75 -4.13
C VAL A 14 -12.99 -24.74 -3.12
N GLY A 15 -13.46 -25.20 -1.96
CA GLY A 15 -13.95 -24.34 -0.89
C GLY A 15 -12.88 -23.39 -0.35
N LEU A 16 -11.68 -23.91 -0.06
CA LEU A 16 -10.54 -23.11 0.38
C LEU A 16 -10.12 -22.08 -0.69
N PHE A 17 -10.13 -22.48 -1.95
CA PHE A 17 -9.80 -21.58 -3.06
C PHE A 17 -10.83 -20.45 -3.22
N GLY A 18 -12.12 -20.79 -3.24
CA GLY A 18 -13.20 -19.81 -3.31
C GLY A 18 -13.20 -18.85 -2.13
N PHE A 19 -12.94 -19.35 -0.92
CA PHE A 19 -12.74 -18.52 0.26
C PHE A 19 -11.56 -17.56 0.09
N GLY A 20 -10.43 -18.04 -0.42
CA GLY A 20 -9.25 -17.22 -0.70
C GLY A 20 -9.53 -16.08 -1.68
N LEU A 21 -10.27 -16.34 -2.77
CA LEU A 21 -10.68 -15.31 -3.74
C LEU A 21 -11.61 -14.26 -3.11
N TRP A 22 -12.63 -14.71 -2.37
CA TRP A 22 -13.56 -13.81 -1.69
C TRP A 22 -12.85 -12.94 -0.64
N TRP A 23 -11.99 -13.55 0.18
CA TRP A 23 -11.22 -12.84 1.19
C TRP A 23 -10.26 -11.82 0.57
N ASN A 24 -9.57 -12.19 -0.52
CA ASN A 24 -8.64 -11.31 -1.21
C ASN A 24 -9.34 -10.12 -1.87
N SER A 25 -10.58 -10.27 -2.34
CA SER A 25 -11.32 -9.20 -3.03
C SER A 25 -11.50 -7.92 -2.19
N GLY A 26 -11.53 -8.04 -0.86
CA GLY A 26 -11.65 -6.89 0.05
C GLY A 26 -10.32 -6.42 0.65
N HIS A 27 -9.23 -7.15 0.47
CA HIS A 27 -7.94 -6.86 1.09
C HIS A 27 -6.93 -6.44 0.03
N ASN A 28 -6.50 -5.18 0.07
CA ASN A 28 -5.43 -4.72 -0.80
C ASN A 28 -4.08 -5.30 -0.31
N THR A 29 -3.66 -6.40 -0.94
CA THR A 29 -2.43 -7.13 -0.59
C THR A 29 -1.14 -6.39 -0.95
N THR A 30 -1.22 -5.31 -1.73
CA THR A 30 -0.07 -4.45 -2.07
C THR A 30 -0.06 -3.15 -1.28
N LEU A 31 -1.04 -2.93 -0.39
CA LEU A 31 -1.11 -1.73 0.42
C LEU A 31 -0.01 -1.78 1.49
N VAL A 32 1.06 -1.03 1.24
CA VAL A 32 2.05 -0.70 2.26
C VAL A 32 1.59 0.60 2.93
N PRO A 33 1.06 0.56 4.16
CA PRO A 33 0.58 1.77 4.81
C PRO A 33 1.75 2.72 5.02
N SER A 34 1.57 3.99 4.64
CA SER A 34 2.63 4.98 4.81
C SER A 34 2.91 5.19 6.30
N PRO A 35 4.18 5.07 6.75
CA PRO A 35 4.53 5.26 8.15
C PRO A 35 4.43 6.72 8.59
N LEU A 36 4.18 7.65 7.66
CA LEU A 36 4.09 9.09 7.90
C LEU A 36 2.64 9.61 8.00
N ILE A 37 1.64 8.74 7.89
CA ILE A 37 0.25 9.13 8.11
C ILE A 37 0.09 9.68 9.53
N GLY A 38 -0.50 10.89 9.64
CA GLY A 38 -0.74 11.58 10.91
C GLY A 38 0.51 12.20 11.56
N LYS A 39 1.68 12.14 10.91
CA LYS A 39 2.93 12.74 11.41
C LYS A 39 3.22 14.05 10.68
N PRO A 40 3.91 15.02 11.32
CA PRO A 40 4.36 16.21 10.62
C PRO A 40 5.29 15.84 9.46
N ALA A 41 5.21 16.61 8.38
CA ALA A 41 6.12 16.44 7.25
C ALA A 41 7.59 16.55 7.74
N PRO A 42 8.50 15.66 7.29
CA PRO A 42 9.92 15.75 7.63
C PRO A 42 10.53 17.08 7.21
N ASP A 43 11.58 17.50 7.91
CA ASP A 43 12.37 18.66 7.47
C ASP A 43 13.24 18.27 6.27
N TRP A 44 13.39 19.20 5.32
CA TRP A 44 14.17 19.01 4.11
C TRP A 44 14.74 20.34 3.61
N LYS A 45 15.87 20.23 2.91
CA LYS A 45 16.50 21.32 2.17
C LYS A 45 17.08 20.72 0.89
N LEU A 46 16.49 21.05 -0.25
CA LEU A 46 16.78 20.41 -1.54
C LEU A 46 17.19 21.46 -2.58
N PRO A 47 18.08 21.11 -3.52
CA PRO A 47 18.40 21.99 -4.64
C PRO A 47 17.22 22.13 -5.61
N LEU A 48 17.10 23.27 -6.28
CA LEU A 48 16.14 23.44 -7.36
C LEU A 48 16.54 22.61 -8.57
N LEU A 49 15.56 21.96 -9.19
CA LEU A 49 15.78 21.07 -10.34
C LEU A 49 16.49 21.76 -11.52
N TYR A 50 16.12 23.01 -11.81
CA TYR A 50 16.65 23.81 -12.92
C TYR A 50 17.83 24.72 -12.52
N GLN A 51 18.07 24.90 -11.22
CA GLN A 51 19.11 25.77 -10.67
C GLN A 51 19.78 25.08 -9.48
N PRO A 52 20.68 24.10 -9.71
CA PRO A 52 21.19 23.23 -8.65
C PRO A 52 21.99 23.96 -7.55
N THR A 53 22.45 25.17 -7.83
CA THR A 53 23.15 26.04 -6.87
C THR A 53 22.22 26.76 -5.89
N GLN A 54 20.91 26.78 -6.17
CA GLN A 54 19.89 27.33 -5.30
C GLN A 54 19.19 26.22 -4.54
N THR A 55 18.89 26.48 -3.27
CA THR A 55 18.21 25.52 -2.40
C THR A 55 16.89 26.07 -1.90
N LEU A 56 15.89 25.21 -1.80
CA LEU A 56 14.60 25.47 -1.16
C LEU A 56 14.50 24.61 0.09
N ASP A 57 13.88 25.13 1.14
CA ASP A 57 13.58 24.39 2.36
C ASP A 57 12.08 24.42 2.66
N LYS A 58 11.69 23.58 3.62
CA LYS A 58 10.31 23.46 4.08
C LYS A 58 9.71 24.79 4.58
N THR A 59 10.51 25.63 5.23
CA THR A 59 10.03 26.88 5.85
C THR A 59 9.58 27.88 4.78
N ALA A 60 10.24 27.90 3.62
CA ALA A 60 9.85 28.72 2.47
C ALA A 60 8.48 28.33 1.87
N MET A 61 7.96 27.12 2.15
CA MET A 61 6.69 26.62 1.62
C MET A 61 5.53 26.68 2.61
N LEU A 62 5.74 27.25 3.80
CA LEU A 62 4.69 27.36 4.82
C LEU A 62 3.57 28.33 4.39
N GLY A 63 2.36 28.05 4.85
CA GLY A 63 1.19 28.93 4.66
C GLY A 63 0.25 28.54 3.52
N ARG A 64 0.64 27.61 2.64
CA ARG A 64 -0.27 27.02 1.64
C ARG A 64 -0.05 25.51 1.52
N PRO A 65 -1.10 24.70 1.23
CA PRO A 65 -0.92 23.30 0.91
C PRO A 65 -0.04 23.12 -0.34
N TYR A 66 0.89 22.18 -0.30
CA TYR A 66 1.79 21.86 -1.41
C TYR A 66 2.01 20.35 -1.51
N LEU A 67 2.42 19.89 -2.70
CA LEU A 67 2.79 18.51 -2.98
C LEU A 67 4.29 18.42 -3.17
N ILE A 68 4.88 17.35 -2.66
CA ILE A 68 6.30 16.98 -2.81
C ILE A 68 6.34 15.65 -3.53
#